data_AF-A0A9X1MBJ8-F1
#
_entry.id   AF-A0A9X1MBJ8-F1
#
_cell.length_a   1.000
_cell.length_b   1.000
_cell.length_c   1.000
_cell.angle_alpha   90.00
_cell.angle_beta   90.00
_cell.angle_gamma   90.00
#
_symmetry.space_group_name_H-M   'P 1'
#
loop_
_entity.id
_entity.type
_entity.pdbx_description
1 polymer ?
#
loop_
_entity_poly.entity_id
_entity_poly.type
_entity_poly.pdbx_seq_one_letter_code
_entity_poly.pdbx_strand_id
1 'polypeptide(L)'
;MNDLNKFADSMHYYPVGVADADGQDLDQALASRGMGGSGVPLVGMIWAQTTNGVIGKDGGMPWHLPEDLKHFKDSTLGHPVVMGRRTWESFPDAFRPLPGRTNIVISSREGLAAELEPLGAVVVPSLEAALETAEGSEGSDRIWIVGGSQVYGEAEPLADIAVVTVINTETEGDSYAPRLGSEWTFTGVSPAQGWYTSGNGLQYRFALWTRNRNVTDQDGREPLA
;
A
#
# COMPACT_ATOMS: atom_id res chain seq x y z
N MET A 1 30.19 6.90 15.58
CA MET A 1 29.51 7.96 14.80
C MET A 1 29.32 7.35 13.41
N ASN A 2 28.18 6.69 13.18
CA ASN A 2 28.00 5.76 12.06
C ASN A 2 27.54 6.49 10.79
N ASP A 3 28.14 6.12 9.66
CA ASP A 3 27.96 6.67 8.31
C ASP A 3 26.55 6.54 7.70
N LEU A 4 25.55 6.05 8.45
CA LEU A 4 24.12 6.11 8.06
C LEU A 4 23.54 7.53 8.18
N ASN A 5 24.15 8.39 9.00
CA ASN A 5 23.63 9.74 9.25
C ASN A 5 23.98 10.78 8.17
N LYS A 6 24.86 10.48 7.20
CA LYS A 6 25.21 11.45 6.14
C LYS A 6 24.33 11.37 4.88
N PHE A 7 23.60 10.28 4.67
CA PHE A 7 22.67 10.14 3.54
C PHE A 7 21.20 10.38 3.93
N ALA A 8 20.87 10.35 5.22
CA ALA A 8 19.51 10.60 5.71
C ALA A 8 19.14 12.09 5.76
N ASP A 9 20.12 12.99 5.85
CA ASP A 9 19.90 14.44 5.97
C ASP A 9 19.42 15.12 4.67
N SER A 10 19.30 14.39 3.54
CA SER A 10 18.76 14.91 2.28
C SER A 10 17.51 14.19 1.78
N MET A 11 16.94 13.26 2.55
CA MET A 11 15.73 12.54 2.16
C MET A 11 14.49 13.24 2.71
N HIS A 12 13.90 14.10 1.88
CA HIS A 12 12.58 14.65 2.12
C HIS A 12 11.53 13.58 1.75
N TYR A 13 10.58 13.33 2.64
CA TYR A 13 9.41 12.51 2.34
C TYR A 13 8.38 13.34 1.59
N TYR A 14 7.78 12.71 0.58
CA TYR A 14 6.70 13.29 -0.19
C TYR A 14 5.38 12.71 0.31
N PRO A 15 4.48 13.52 0.89
CA PRO A 15 3.15 13.06 1.28
C PRO A 15 2.45 12.40 0.08
N VAL A 16 1.92 11.20 0.32
CA VAL A 16 1.12 10.49 -0.68
C VAL A 16 -0.29 11.07 -0.69
N GLY A 17 -0.73 11.56 -1.84
CA GLY A 17 -2.08 12.10 -2.10
C GLY A 17 -2.35 13.50 -1.54
N VAL A 18 -1.33 14.19 -1.02
CA VAL A 18 -1.45 15.57 -0.54
C VAL A 18 -0.19 16.31 -0.93
N ALA A 19 -0.28 17.32 -1.80
CA ALA A 19 0.82 18.26 -2.02
C ALA A 19 1.20 18.95 -0.69
N ASP A 20 2.48 19.01 -0.35
CA ASP A 20 2.96 19.92 0.69
C ASP A 20 2.78 21.39 0.26
N ALA A 21 3.18 22.34 1.12
CA ALA A 21 3.07 23.78 0.82
C ALA A 21 3.88 24.20 -0.43
N ASP A 22 4.84 23.38 -0.86
CA ASP A 22 5.68 23.55 -2.04
C ASP A 22 5.21 22.70 -3.25
N GLY A 23 4.12 21.95 -3.11
CA GLY A 23 3.44 21.29 -4.21
C GLY A 23 3.89 19.85 -4.53
N GLN A 24 4.66 19.16 -3.70
CA GLN A 24 5.27 17.85 -4.08
C GLN A 24 4.55 16.63 -3.44
N ASP A 25 3.90 15.81 -4.27
CA ASP A 25 3.18 14.55 -3.93
C ASP A 25 4.03 13.30 -4.33
N LEU A 26 3.65 12.10 -3.90
CA LEU A 26 4.17 10.79 -4.35
C LEU A 26 4.43 10.76 -5.86
N ASP A 27 3.55 11.34 -6.67
CA ASP A 27 3.72 11.41 -8.13
C ASP A 27 5.06 12.04 -8.55
N GLN A 28 5.49 13.10 -7.88
CA GLN A 28 6.78 13.75 -8.16
C GLN A 28 7.95 12.92 -7.64
N ALA A 29 7.80 12.27 -6.48
CA ALA A 29 8.80 11.34 -5.97
C ALA A 29 9.03 10.18 -6.93
N LEU A 30 7.96 9.61 -7.49
CA LEU A 30 8.00 8.54 -8.48
C LEU A 30 8.54 9.03 -9.82
N ALA A 31 8.07 10.17 -10.32
CA ALA A 31 8.54 10.76 -11.57
C ALA A 31 10.04 11.09 -11.53
N SER A 32 10.56 11.57 -10.40
CA SER A 32 12.01 11.81 -10.20
C SER A 32 12.86 10.54 -10.36
N ARG A 33 12.24 9.36 -10.19
CA ARG A 33 12.86 8.04 -10.34
C ARG A 33 12.53 7.38 -11.68
N GLY A 34 11.89 8.11 -12.60
CA GLY A 34 11.43 7.58 -13.88
C GLY A 34 10.29 6.56 -13.75
N MET A 35 9.56 6.57 -12.63
CA MET A 35 8.38 5.74 -12.42
C MET A 35 7.12 6.52 -12.74
N GLY A 36 6.22 5.92 -13.53
CA GLY A 36 5.04 6.58 -14.09
C GLY A 36 5.26 7.08 -15.51
N GLY A 37 4.18 7.20 -16.29
CA GLY A 37 4.22 7.74 -17.66
C GLY A 37 4.56 6.76 -18.79
N SER A 38 4.72 5.46 -18.51
CA SER A 38 4.99 4.43 -19.52
C SER A 38 3.74 3.74 -20.09
N GLY A 39 2.53 4.21 -19.73
CA GLY A 39 1.26 3.55 -20.08
C GLY A 39 1.00 2.22 -19.35
N VAL A 40 1.94 1.78 -18.50
CA VAL A 40 1.81 0.58 -17.65
C VAL A 40 1.48 1.06 -16.22
N PRO A 41 0.43 0.51 -15.59
CA PRO A 41 0.07 0.80 -14.19
C PRO A 41 1.22 0.59 -13.21
N LEU A 42 1.26 1.43 -12.17
CA LEU A 42 2.13 1.19 -11.01
C LEU A 42 1.38 0.37 -9.96
N VAL A 43 1.99 -0.73 -9.51
CA VAL A 43 1.43 -1.54 -8.44
C VAL A 43 2.05 -1.12 -7.11
N GLY A 44 1.24 -0.52 -6.24
CA GLY A 44 1.63 -0.08 -4.91
C GLY A 44 1.10 -1.01 -3.82
N MET A 45 1.89 -1.26 -2.78
CA MET A 45 1.42 -1.83 -1.52
C MET A 45 1.33 -0.73 -0.48
N ILE A 46 0.30 -0.72 0.36
CA ILE A 46 0.16 0.24 1.45
C ILE A 46 -0.34 -0.43 2.73
N TRP A 47 0.42 -0.30 3.82
CA TRP A 47 0.04 -0.89 5.11
C TRP A 47 0.58 -0.12 6.31
N ALA A 48 0.02 -0.40 7.48
CA ALA A 48 0.56 -0.01 8.77
C ALA A 48 1.08 -1.23 9.53
N GLN A 49 2.22 -1.08 10.21
CA GLN A 49 2.84 -2.13 10.99
C GLN A 49 3.45 -1.61 12.29
N THR A 50 3.60 -2.49 13.28
CA THR A 50 4.47 -2.23 14.42
C THR A 50 5.95 -2.25 14.03
N THR A 51 6.83 -1.86 14.95
CA THR A 51 8.29 -2.00 14.81
C THR A 51 8.75 -3.44 14.57
N ASN A 52 7.95 -4.42 15.00
CA ASN A 52 8.19 -5.85 14.81
C ASN A 52 7.42 -6.45 13.61
N GLY A 53 6.77 -5.61 12.80
CA GLY A 53 6.10 -6.05 11.57
C GLY A 53 4.70 -6.60 11.75
N VAL A 54 4.08 -6.46 12.92
CA VAL A 54 2.67 -6.87 13.14
C VAL A 54 1.75 -5.92 12.39
N ILE A 55 0.85 -6.46 11.57
CA ILE A 55 -0.18 -5.71 10.81
C ILE A 55 -1.60 -5.94 11.35
N GLY A 56 -1.80 -6.96 12.18
CA GLY A 56 -3.12 -7.28 12.71
C GLY A 56 -3.11 -8.35 13.80
N LYS A 57 -4.22 -8.39 14.55
CA LYS A 57 -4.53 -9.38 15.59
C LYS A 57 -6.03 -9.64 15.60
N ASP A 58 -6.45 -10.89 15.64
CA ASP A 58 -7.86 -11.31 15.76
C ASP A 58 -8.78 -10.65 14.71
N GLY A 59 -8.26 -10.45 13.49
CA GLY A 59 -9.00 -9.85 12.38
C GLY A 59 -9.12 -8.32 12.42
N GLY A 60 -8.45 -7.62 13.34
CA GLY A 60 -8.43 -6.16 13.41
C GLY A 60 -7.02 -5.58 13.54
N MET A 61 -6.94 -4.25 13.51
CA MET A 61 -5.72 -3.52 13.90
C MET A 61 -5.72 -3.33 15.41
N PRO A 62 -4.68 -3.75 16.14
CA PRO A 62 -4.63 -3.62 17.59
C PRO A 62 -4.19 -2.22 18.07
N TRP A 63 -4.26 -1.23 17.18
CA TRP A 63 -4.02 0.19 17.46
C TRP A 63 -5.14 1.05 16.87
N HIS A 64 -5.22 2.30 17.33
CA HIS A 64 -6.04 3.32 16.71
C HIS A 64 -5.14 4.48 16.29
N LEU A 65 -4.97 4.69 14.99
CA LEU A 65 -4.10 5.74 14.46
C LEU A 65 -4.84 6.51 13.33
N PRO A 66 -5.57 7.59 13.66
CA PRO A 66 -6.35 8.36 12.68
C PRO A 66 -5.50 8.92 11.53
N GLU A 67 -4.25 9.29 11.80
CA GLU A 67 -3.33 9.85 10.81
C GLU A 67 -2.94 8.83 9.74
N ASP A 68 -2.82 7.54 10.12
CA ASP A 68 -2.63 6.45 9.17
C ASP A 68 -3.87 6.24 8.30
N LEU A 69 -5.07 6.24 8.90
CA LEU A 69 -6.32 6.10 8.14
C LEU A 69 -6.51 7.24 7.14
N LYS A 70 -6.13 8.47 7.51
CA LYS A 70 -6.11 9.62 6.60
C LYS A 70 -5.10 9.40 5.48
N HIS A 71 -3.88 9.01 5.82
CA HIS A 71 -2.83 8.76 4.83
C HIS A 71 -3.23 7.65 3.83
N PHE A 72 -3.78 6.54 4.32
CA PHE A 72 -4.33 5.46 3.52
C PHE A 72 -5.42 5.94 2.55
N LYS A 73 -6.36 6.75 3.05
CA LYS A 73 -7.41 7.33 2.22
C LYS A 73 -6.83 8.21 1.13
N ASP A 74 -5.97 9.17 1.50
CA ASP A 74 -5.40 10.13 0.56
C ASP A 74 -4.57 9.40 -0.51
N SER A 75 -3.87 8.33 -0.14
CA SER A 75 -3.06 7.54 -1.07
C SER A 75 -3.87 6.75 -2.08
N THR A 76 -4.99 6.19 -1.64
CA THR A 76 -5.76 5.20 -2.41
C THR A 76 -6.96 5.80 -3.13
N LEU A 77 -7.40 7.00 -2.77
CA LEU A 77 -8.60 7.61 -3.33
C LEU A 77 -8.50 7.78 -4.85
N GLY A 78 -9.56 7.43 -5.57
CA GLY A 78 -9.60 7.51 -7.03
C GLY A 78 -8.93 6.35 -7.76
N HIS A 79 -8.26 5.44 -7.04
CA HIS A 79 -7.54 4.31 -7.61
C HIS A 79 -8.16 2.97 -7.19
N PRO A 80 -8.06 1.90 -8.00
CA PRO A 80 -8.49 0.57 -7.60
C PRO A 80 -7.70 0.05 -6.38
N VAL A 81 -8.42 -0.56 -5.45
CA VAL A 81 -7.86 -1.21 -4.25
C VAL A 81 -8.13 -2.71 -4.30
N VAL A 82 -7.08 -3.50 -4.12
CA VAL A 82 -7.10 -4.97 -4.13
C VAL A 82 -6.85 -5.49 -2.73
N MET A 83 -7.74 -6.37 -2.26
CA MET A 83 -7.63 -6.96 -0.94
C MET A 83 -8.11 -8.41 -0.87
N GLY A 84 -7.72 -9.14 0.16
CA GLY A 84 -8.27 -10.45 0.47
C GLY A 84 -9.58 -10.35 1.26
N ARG A 85 -10.41 -11.41 1.19
CA ARG A 85 -11.70 -11.48 1.92
C ARG A 85 -11.63 -11.09 3.40
N ARG A 86 -10.63 -11.55 4.14
CA ARG A 86 -10.51 -11.24 5.59
C ARG A 86 -10.26 -9.74 5.86
N THR A 87 -9.52 -9.08 4.97
CA THR A 87 -9.29 -7.63 5.05
C THR A 87 -10.56 -6.87 4.70
N TRP A 88 -11.29 -7.32 3.68
CA TRP A 88 -12.61 -6.77 3.40
C TRP A 88 -13.53 -6.89 4.63
N GLU A 89 -13.58 -8.08 5.24
CA GLU A 89 -14.38 -8.41 6.43
C GLU A 89 -13.98 -7.65 7.70
N SER A 90 -12.74 -7.15 7.78
CA SER A 90 -12.26 -6.39 8.96
C SER A 90 -12.66 -4.91 8.94
N PHE A 91 -13.00 -4.35 7.78
CA PHE A 91 -13.47 -2.98 7.72
C PHE A 91 -14.84 -2.83 8.38
N PRO A 92 -15.09 -1.77 9.17
CA PRO A 92 -16.43 -1.50 9.67
C PRO A 92 -17.42 -1.33 8.50
N ASP A 93 -18.64 -1.83 8.66
CA ASP A 93 -19.67 -1.82 7.59
C ASP A 93 -19.93 -0.42 7.02
N ALA A 94 -19.82 0.63 7.84
CA ALA A 94 -19.99 2.03 7.41
C ALA A 94 -18.93 2.51 6.40
N PHE A 95 -17.81 1.80 6.28
CA PHE A 95 -16.71 2.14 5.37
C PHE A 95 -16.46 1.07 4.31
N ARG A 96 -17.40 0.12 4.17
CA ARG A 96 -17.38 -0.96 3.18
C ARG A 96 -18.53 -0.74 2.18
N PRO A 97 -18.27 -0.55 0.88
CA PRO A 97 -16.96 -0.49 0.23
C PRO A 97 -16.23 0.80 0.59
N LEU A 98 -14.91 0.83 0.36
CA LEU A 98 -14.12 2.03 0.49
C LEU A 98 -14.56 3.07 -0.55
N PRO A 99 -15.17 4.22 -0.16
CA PRO A 99 -15.82 5.12 -1.13
C PRO A 99 -14.83 5.73 -2.12
N GLY A 100 -15.28 5.95 -3.35
CA GLY A 100 -14.51 6.60 -4.43
C GLY A 100 -13.39 5.74 -5.01
N ARG A 101 -13.47 4.41 -4.85
CA ARG A 101 -12.46 3.44 -5.28
C ARG A 101 -13.15 2.19 -5.83
N THR A 102 -12.58 1.56 -6.86
CA THR A 102 -12.97 0.20 -7.24
C THR A 102 -12.45 -0.76 -6.18
N ASN A 103 -13.35 -1.45 -5.48
CA ASN A 103 -12.98 -2.37 -4.41
C ASN A 103 -12.94 -3.80 -4.94
N ILE A 104 -11.74 -4.36 -5.08
CA ILE A 104 -11.52 -5.71 -5.63
C ILE A 104 -11.16 -6.66 -4.49
N VAL A 105 -11.93 -7.74 -4.35
CA VAL A 105 -11.80 -8.72 -3.27
C VAL A 105 -11.41 -10.07 -3.84
N ILE A 106 -10.23 -10.56 -3.45
CA ILE A 106 -9.72 -11.88 -3.81
C ILE A 106 -10.37 -12.94 -2.91
N SER A 107 -11.10 -13.87 -3.52
CA SER A 107 -11.55 -15.09 -2.85
C SER A 107 -11.94 -16.19 -3.84
N SER A 108 -11.60 -17.43 -3.49
CA SER A 108 -12.08 -18.64 -4.15
C SER A 108 -13.35 -19.24 -3.51
N ARG A 109 -13.97 -18.53 -2.55
CA ARG A 109 -15.19 -19.03 -1.88
C ARG A 109 -16.39 -18.94 -2.82
N GLU A 110 -16.96 -20.08 -3.16
CA GLU A 110 -18.22 -20.15 -3.90
C GLU A 110 -19.32 -19.34 -3.21
N GLY A 111 -20.11 -18.62 -4.01
CA GLY A 111 -21.21 -17.78 -3.54
C GLY A 111 -20.81 -16.40 -2.98
N LEU A 112 -19.53 -16.14 -2.68
CA LEU A 112 -19.10 -14.86 -2.11
C LEU A 112 -19.40 -13.67 -3.05
N ALA A 113 -19.24 -13.85 -4.36
CA ALA A 113 -19.57 -12.82 -5.35
C ALA A 113 -21.02 -12.33 -5.20
N ALA A 114 -21.98 -13.27 -5.14
CA ALA A 114 -23.40 -12.95 -4.95
C ALA A 114 -23.69 -12.22 -3.63
N GLU A 115 -22.86 -12.40 -2.61
CA GLU A 115 -22.96 -11.71 -1.32
C GLU A 115 -22.37 -10.30 -1.36
N LEU A 116 -21.22 -10.10 -2.02
CA LEU A 116 -20.44 -8.85 -1.94
C LEU A 116 -20.64 -7.90 -3.11
N GLU A 117 -20.98 -8.39 -4.30
CA GLU A 117 -21.22 -7.54 -5.48
C GLU A 117 -22.39 -6.56 -5.29
N PRO A 118 -23.52 -6.95 -4.65
CA PRO A 118 -24.58 -5.99 -4.32
C PRO A 118 -24.13 -4.87 -3.35
N LEU A 119 -23.02 -5.10 -2.62
CA LEU A 119 -22.39 -4.11 -1.74
C LEU A 119 -21.35 -3.26 -2.49
N GLY A 120 -21.12 -3.47 -3.79
CA GLY A 120 -20.18 -2.70 -4.61
C GLY A 120 -18.75 -3.23 -4.61
N ALA A 121 -18.51 -4.48 -4.20
CA ALA A 121 -17.23 -5.16 -4.42
C ALA A 121 -17.18 -5.83 -5.79
N VAL A 122 -15.99 -5.98 -6.36
CA VAL A 122 -15.72 -6.90 -7.47
C VAL A 122 -14.97 -8.10 -6.91
N VAL A 123 -15.55 -9.31 -7.01
CA VAL A 123 -14.94 -10.51 -6.43
C VAL A 123 -14.24 -11.32 -7.52
N VAL A 124 -12.97 -11.64 -7.28
CA VAL A 124 -12.09 -12.32 -8.23
C VAL A 124 -11.36 -13.49 -7.57
N PRO A 125 -10.97 -14.54 -8.33
CA PRO A 125 -10.44 -15.77 -7.73
C PRO A 125 -8.96 -15.72 -7.36
N SER A 126 -8.17 -14.78 -7.91
CA SER A 126 -6.72 -14.72 -7.72
C SER A 126 -6.18 -13.29 -7.83
N LEU A 127 -4.90 -13.12 -7.49
CA LEU A 127 -4.19 -11.84 -7.64
C LEU A 127 -4.08 -11.43 -9.11
N GLU A 128 -3.83 -12.37 -10.03
CA GLU A 128 -3.72 -12.09 -11.46
C GLU A 128 -5.04 -11.51 -12.00
N ALA A 129 -6.16 -12.16 -11.70
CA ALA A 129 -7.48 -11.67 -12.09
C ALA A 129 -7.81 -10.32 -11.42
N ALA A 130 -7.31 -10.07 -10.20
CA ALA A 130 -7.48 -8.79 -9.52
C ALA A 130 -6.71 -7.67 -10.22
N LEU A 131 -5.48 -7.94 -10.66
CA LEU A 131 -4.68 -6.98 -11.41
C LEU A 131 -5.33 -6.68 -12.75
N GLU A 132 -5.73 -7.68 -13.53
CA GLU A 132 -6.44 -7.48 -14.81
C GLU A 132 -7.72 -6.63 -14.64
N THR A 133 -8.52 -6.94 -13.61
CA THR A 133 -9.71 -6.15 -13.26
C THR A 133 -9.37 -4.71 -12.90
N ALA A 134 -8.28 -4.51 -12.15
CA ALA A 134 -7.82 -3.19 -11.74
C ALA A 134 -7.29 -2.38 -12.94
N GLU A 135 -6.61 -3.00 -13.90
CA GLU A 135 -6.13 -2.34 -15.13
C GLU A 135 -7.28 -1.77 -15.97
N GLY A 136 -8.42 -2.48 -16.02
CA GLY A 136 -9.64 -2.03 -16.69
C GLY A 136 -10.49 -1.02 -15.91
N SER A 137 -10.09 -0.65 -14.69
CA SER A 137 -10.85 0.25 -13.81
C SER A 137 -10.48 1.72 -14.00
N GLU A 138 -11.35 2.63 -13.54
CA GLU A 138 -11.02 4.05 -13.44
C GLU A 138 -9.84 4.26 -12.45
N GLY A 139 -8.92 5.16 -12.79
CA GLY A 139 -7.73 5.44 -11.99
C GLY A 139 -6.69 4.31 -11.98
N SER A 140 -6.68 3.47 -13.02
CA SER A 140 -5.77 2.32 -13.13
C SER A 140 -4.31 2.69 -13.39
N ASP A 141 -3.95 3.98 -13.51
CA ASP A 141 -2.56 4.43 -13.52
C ASP A 141 -1.80 4.03 -12.24
N ARG A 142 -2.55 3.78 -11.16
CA ARG A 142 -2.04 3.19 -9.91
C ARG A 142 -3.01 2.15 -9.37
N ILE A 143 -2.48 1.00 -8.96
CA ILE A 143 -3.25 -0.09 -8.34
C ILE A 143 -2.71 -0.29 -6.92
N TRP A 144 -3.58 -0.27 -5.92
CA TRP A 144 -3.18 -0.41 -4.52
C TRP A 144 -3.56 -1.77 -3.94
N ILE A 145 -2.55 -2.53 -3.55
CA ILE A 145 -2.70 -3.71 -2.69
C ILE A 145 -2.82 -3.23 -1.24
N VAL A 146 -3.94 -3.54 -0.60
CA VAL A 146 -4.27 -3.10 0.76
C VAL A 146 -4.38 -4.27 1.76
N GLY A 147 -3.91 -5.45 1.34
CA GLY A 147 -3.67 -6.62 2.20
C GLY A 147 -4.70 -7.73 2.06
N GLY A 148 -4.73 -8.73 2.94
CA GLY A 148 -3.86 -8.93 4.10
C GLY A 148 -2.55 -9.62 3.76
N SER A 149 -1.91 -10.23 4.76
CA SER A 149 -0.55 -10.80 4.69
C SER A 149 -0.32 -11.71 3.49
N GLN A 150 -1.30 -12.56 3.13
CA GLN A 150 -1.21 -13.45 1.98
C GLN A 150 -1.15 -12.66 0.66
N VAL A 151 -2.08 -11.73 0.46
CA VAL A 151 -2.14 -10.92 -0.77
C VAL A 151 -0.91 -10.03 -0.89
N TYR A 152 -0.42 -9.47 0.23
CA TYR A 152 0.86 -8.76 0.23
C TYR A 152 2.03 -9.66 -0.18
N GLY A 153 2.10 -10.89 0.33
CA GLY A 153 3.16 -11.83 -0.02
C GLY A 153 3.14 -12.23 -1.50
N GLU A 154 1.95 -12.44 -2.06
CA GLU A 154 1.77 -12.74 -3.49
C GLU A 154 2.09 -11.51 -4.38
N ALA A 155 1.79 -10.29 -3.91
CA ALA A 155 2.01 -9.06 -4.66
C ALA A 155 3.41 -8.45 -4.54
N GLU A 156 4.17 -8.74 -3.49
CA GLU A 156 5.55 -8.25 -3.30
C GLU A 156 6.44 -8.42 -4.54
N PRO A 157 6.46 -9.58 -5.23
CA PRO A 157 7.26 -9.76 -6.44
C PRO A 157 6.71 -9.02 -7.68
N LEU A 158 5.55 -8.39 -7.61
CA LEU A 158 4.94 -7.64 -8.71
C LEU A 158 4.88 -6.12 -8.44
N ALA A 159 4.96 -5.73 -7.17
CA ALA A 159 4.84 -4.34 -6.76
C ALA A 159 6.08 -3.48 -7.09
N ASP A 160 5.81 -2.21 -7.42
CA ASP A 160 6.80 -1.17 -7.67
C ASP A 160 7.08 -0.33 -6.42
N ILE A 161 6.06 -0.14 -5.58
CA ILE A 161 6.05 0.84 -4.48
C ILE A 161 5.50 0.20 -3.21
N ALA A 162 6.07 0.55 -2.06
CA ALA A 162 5.54 0.21 -0.75
C ALA A 162 5.50 1.46 0.14
N VAL A 163 4.28 1.83 0.54
CA VAL A 163 3.99 2.91 1.49
C VAL A 163 3.70 2.28 2.85
N VAL A 164 4.55 2.58 3.83
CA VAL A 164 4.56 1.86 5.10
C VAL A 164 4.43 2.83 6.26
N THR A 165 3.36 2.73 7.02
CA THR A 165 3.27 3.38 8.34
C THR A 165 3.92 2.48 9.38
N VAL A 166 4.99 2.92 10.02
CA VAL A 166 5.61 2.23 11.14
C VAL A 166 5.13 2.86 12.44
N ILE A 167 4.59 2.04 13.34
CA ILE A 167 4.03 2.45 14.62
C ILE A 167 4.94 1.93 15.73
N ASN A 168 5.43 2.84 16.57
CA ASN A 168 6.27 2.54 17.70
C ASN A 168 5.42 2.04 18.88
N THR A 169 5.04 0.76 18.81
CA THR A 169 4.30 0.07 19.86
C THR A 169 4.72 -1.40 19.93
N GLU A 170 4.73 -1.94 21.14
CA GLU A 170 4.95 -3.36 21.40
C GLU A 170 3.58 -4.02 21.56
N THR A 171 3.04 -4.51 20.44
CA THR A 171 1.74 -5.19 20.42
C THR A 171 1.91 -6.57 19.78
N GLU A 172 1.36 -7.58 20.42
CA GLU A 172 1.27 -8.94 19.85
C GLU A 172 0.34 -8.95 18.63
N GLY A 173 0.58 -9.86 17.70
CA GLY A 173 -0.34 -10.12 16.59
C GLY A 173 -0.10 -11.44 15.88
N ASP A 174 -1.06 -11.81 15.06
CA ASP A 174 -1.10 -13.06 14.28
C ASP A 174 -0.85 -12.84 12.79
N SER A 175 -0.86 -11.58 12.36
CA SER A 175 -0.74 -11.17 10.97
C SER A 175 0.46 -10.24 10.85
N TYR A 176 1.34 -10.53 9.87
CA TYR A 176 2.61 -9.83 9.69
C TYR A 176 2.72 -9.24 8.29
N ALA A 177 3.44 -8.12 8.19
CA ALA A 177 3.77 -7.46 6.94
C ALA A 177 4.60 -8.39 6.03
N PRO A 178 4.55 -8.19 4.69
CA PRO A 178 5.45 -8.90 3.79
C PRO A 178 6.91 -8.55 4.09
N ARG A 179 7.82 -9.48 3.85
CA ARG A 179 9.24 -9.17 3.86
C ARG A 179 9.62 -8.56 2.51
N LEU A 180 10.06 -7.31 2.51
CA LEU A 180 10.63 -6.69 1.32
C LEU A 180 12.02 -7.29 1.03
N GLY A 181 12.19 -7.84 -0.17
CA GLY A 181 13.45 -8.45 -0.63
C GLY A 181 14.57 -7.45 -0.94
N SER A 182 15.70 -7.96 -1.46
CA SER A 182 16.86 -7.14 -1.86
C SER A 182 16.60 -6.15 -3.00
N GLU A 183 15.53 -6.39 -3.77
CA GLU A 183 15.15 -5.55 -4.90
C GLU A 183 14.56 -4.20 -4.45
N TRP A 184 14.17 -4.10 -3.18
CA TRP A 184 13.57 -2.90 -2.59
C TRP A 184 14.62 -1.97 -2.03
N THR A 185 14.46 -0.68 -2.36
CA THR A 185 15.29 0.40 -1.87
C THR A 185 14.46 1.32 -0.98
N PHE A 186 14.91 1.52 0.26
CA PHE A 186 14.36 2.54 1.12
C PHE A 186 14.57 3.91 0.49
N THR A 187 13.48 4.64 0.27
CA THR A 187 13.48 5.87 -0.53
C THR A 187 13.28 7.11 0.33
N GLY A 188 12.54 7.01 1.44
CA GLY A 188 12.35 8.15 2.34
C GLY A 188 11.52 7.83 3.56
N VAL A 189 11.51 8.74 4.54
CA VAL A 189 10.73 8.64 5.77
C VAL A 189 10.25 10.01 6.25
N SER A 190 9.06 10.05 6.83
CA SER A 190 8.53 11.21 7.54
C SER A 190 8.10 10.87 8.97
N PRO A 191 8.52 11.67 9.96
CA PRO A 191 9.45 12.79 9.82
C PRO A 191 10.85 12.29 9.43
N ALA A 192 11.67 13.15 8.82
CA ALA A 192 13.04 12.79 8.43
C ALA A 192 13.90 12.33 9.63
N GLN A 193 13.58 12.84 10.82
CA GLN A 193 14.19 12.43 12.08
C GLN A 193 13.11 12.25 13.16
N GLY A 194 13.27 11.24 14.01
CA GLY A 194 12.36 10.97 15.14
C GLY A 194 11.04 10.33 14.72
N TRP A 195 9.96 10.73 15.39
CA TRP A 195 8.61 10.19 15.23
C TRP A 195 7.60 11.33 15.27
N TYR A 196 6.52 11.21 14.49
CA TYR A 196 5.29 11.92 14.82
C TYR A 196 4.70 11.36 16.10
N THR A 197 3.85 12.13 16.77
CA THR A 197 3.08 11.70 17.93
C THR A 197 1.62 12.02 17.67
N SER A 198 0.77 10.99 17.64
CA SER A 198 -0.67 11.12 17.50
C SER A 198 -1.29 11.69 18.77
N GLY A 199 -2.53 12.19 18.69
CA GLY A 199 -3.25 12.75 19.84
C GLY A 199 -3.43 11.77 21.02
N ASN A 200 -3.32 10.46 20.77
CA ASN A 200 -3.36 9.43 21.81
C ASN A 200 -1.97 9.00 22.32
N GLY A 201 -0.90 9.68 21.91
CA GLY A 201 0.48 9.40 22.32
C GLY A 201 1.20 8.33 21.50
N LEU A 202 0.51 7.64 20.57
CA LEU A 202 1.19 6.69 19.69
C LEU A 202 2.19 7.42 18.79
N GLN A 203 3.41 6.89 18.77
CA GLN A 203 4.46 7.40 17.90
C GLN A 203 4.44 6.64 16.58
N TYR A 204 4.58 7.37 15.47
CA TYR A 204 4.55 6.77 14.13
C TYR A 204 5.42 7.53 13.13
N ARG A 205 5.71 6.88 12.01
CA ARG A 205 6.40 7.45 10.85
C ARG A 205 5.88 6.82 9.57
N PHE A 206 5.90 7.56 8.49
CA PHE A 206 5.62 7.05 7.14
C PHE A 206 6.93 6.75 6.44
N ALA A 207 7.03 5.64 5.75
CA ALA A 207 8.21 5.24 4.98
C ALA A 207 7.80 4.88 3.55
N LEU A 208 8.67 5.25 2.61
CA LEU A 208 8.51 4.92 1.21
C LEU A 208 9.64 3.98 0.79
N TRP A 209 9.26 2.88 0.15
CA TRP A 209 10.16 1.95 -0.50
C TRP A 209 9.80 1.87 -1.97
N THR A 210 10.81 1.79 -2.82
CA THR A 210 10.63 1.60 -4.26
C THR A 210 11.46 0.42 -4.72
N ARG A 211 10.92 -0.33 -5.67
CA ARG A 211 11.64 -1.45 -6.26
C ARG A 211 12.43 -0.99 -7.48
N ASN A 212 13.69 -1.42 -7.57
CA ASN A 212 14.47 -1.18 -8.78
C ASN A 212 13.93 -2.07 -9.89
N ARG A 213 13.31 -1.48 -10.93
CA ARG A 213 13.10 -2.24 -12.16
C ARG A 213 14.46 -2.47 -12.79
N ASN A 214 14.89 -3.72 -12.89
CA ASN A 214 16.01 -4.03 -13.76
C ASN A 214 15.62 -3.60 -15.18
N VAL A 215 16.43 -2.72 -15.77
CA VAL A 215 16.22 -2.09 -17.10
C VAL A 215 16.15 -3.11 -18.25
N THR A 216 16.30 -4.41 -17.98
CA THR A 216 16.15 -5.50 -18.94
C THR A 216 14.72 -5.75 -19.44
N ASP A 217 13.70 -5.12 -18.85
CA ASP A 217 12.30 -5.27 -19.28
C ASP A 217 11.84 -4.23 -20.33
N GLN A 218 12.76 -3.50 -20.97
CA GLN A 218 12.39 -2.66 -22.14
C GLN A 218 12.10 -3.48 -23.41
N ASP A 219 12.36 -4.80 -23.43
CA ASP A 219 12.20 -5.64 -24.64
C ASP A 219 11.67 -7.08 -24.36
N GLY A 220 10.74 -7.32 -23.42
CA GLY A 220 10.39 -8.73 -23.14
C GLY A 220 9.13 -9.15 -22.38
N ARG A 221 8.17 -8.27 -22.06
CA ARG A 221 6.87 -8.72 -21.54
C ARG A 221 5.84 -8.75 -22.65
N GLU A 222 5.44 -9.95 -23.08
CA GLU A 222 4.17 -10.10 -23.79
C GLU A 222 3.03 -9.71 -22.84
N PRO A 223 1.98 -9.02 -23.34
CA PRO A 223 0.79 -8.74 -22.54
C PRO A 223 0.19 -10.06 -22.05
N LEU A 224 -0.34 -10.04 -20.83
CA LEU A 224 -1.03 -11.18 -20.22
C LEU A 224 -2.04 -11.73 -21.25
N ALA A 225 -1.85 -12.99 -21.64
CA ALA A 225 -2.68 -13.70 -22.59
C ALA A 225 -3.94 -14.29 -21.94
#